data_AF-A0A399G382-F1
#
_entry.id   AF-A0A399G382-F1
#
_cell.length_a   1.000
_cell.length_b   1.000
_cell.length_c   1.000
_cell.angle_alpha   90.00
_cell.angle_beta   90.00
_cell.angle_gamma   90.00
#
_symmetry.space_group_name_H-M   'P 1'
#
loop_
_entity.id
_entity.type
_entity.pdbx_description
1 polymer ?
#
loop_
_entity_poly.entity_id
_entity_poly.type
_entity_poly.pdbx_seq_one_letter_code
_entity_poly.pdbx_strand_id
1 'polypeptide(L)' 'MTDHPFTDADFRKSDRSGDFGCVEAAITHHTPDTIGLRDSVHPRQTVLCFSPKEWTAFTAGLNKL' A
#
# COMPACT_ATOMS: atom_id res chain seq x y z
N MET A 1 14.67 -10.05 -8.17
CA MET A 1 14.12 -8.71 -8.46
C MET A 1 12.67 -8.74 -8.02
N THR A 2 12.28 -7.90 -7.08
CA THR A 2 10.88 -7.77 -6.68
C THR A 2 10.11 -7.14 -7.83
N ASP A 3 8.90 -7.63 -8.12
CA ASP A 3 8.10 -7.22 -9.29
C ASP A 3 7.45 -5.83 -9.12
N HIS A 4 7.98 -5.01 -8.19
CA HIS A 4 7.48 -3.69 -7.83
C HIS A 4 8.62 -2.75 -7.44
N PRO A 5 8.43 -1.42 -7.54
CA PRO A 5 9.51 -0.45 -7.33
C PRO A 5 9.77 -0.12 -5.85
N PHE A 6 8.92 -0.58 -4.92
CA PHE A 6 9.03 -0.27 -3.48
C PHE A 6 10.11 -1.07 -2.73
N THR A 7 10.63 -0.45 -1.67
CA THR A 7 11.42 -1.12 -0.62
C THR A 7 10.57 -1.40 0.60
N ASP A 8 11.02 -2.29 1.50
CA ASP A 8 10.31 -2.57 2.76
C ASP A 8 10.09 -1.30 3.62
N ALA A 9 10.98 -0.30 3.50
CA ALA A 9 10.91 0.96 4.26
C ALA A 9 9.88 1.97 3.71
N ASP A 10 9.41 1.77 2.47
CA ASP A 10 8.38 2.62 1.88
C ASP A 10 6.99 2.33 2.46
N PHE A 11 6.77 1.13 2.99
CA PHE A 11 5.49 0.69 3.52
C PHE A 11 5.28 1.11 4.96
N ARG A 12 4.10 1.67 5.24
CA ARG A 12 3.65 2.01 6.60
C ARG A 12 2.23 1.53 6.83
N LYS A 13 1.99 0.96 8.01
CA LYS A 13 0.65 0.75 8.55
C LYS A 13 0.13 2.04 9.19
N SER A 14 -1.19 2.14 9.40
CA SER A 14 -1.78 3.20 10.21
C SER A 14 -1.42 3.03 11.68
N ASP A 15 -1.20 4.15 12.39
CA ASP A 15 -1.05 4.16 13.86
C ASP A 15 -2.30 3.68 14.60
N ARG A 16 -3.44 3.59 13.91
CA ARG A 16 -4.70 3.05 14.45
C ARG A 16 -4.82 1.54 14.30
N SER A 17 -3.89 0.88 13.61
CA SER A 17 -3.94 -0.56 13.38
C SER A 17 -3.27 -1.33 14.52
N GLY A 18 -3.92 -2.38 15.03
CA GLY A 18 -3.36 -3.28 16.07
C GLY A 18 -2.27 -4.24 15.54
N ASP A 19 -1.87 -5.23 16.34
CA ASP A 19 -0.69 -6.06 16.03
C ASP A 19 -0.98 -7.32 15.18
N PHE A 20 -2.25 -7.61 14.88
CA PHE A 20 -2.67 -8.88 14.29
C PHE A 20 -2.87 -8.82 12.77
N GLY A 21 -1.81 -8.53 12.04
CA GLY A 21 -1.85 -8.47 10.57
C GLY A 21 -2.56 -7.21 10.08
N CYS A 22 -1.87 -6.43 9.24
CA CYS A 22 -2.34 -5.13 8.80
C CYS A 22 -2.09 -4.96 7.32
N VAL A 23 -2.93 -4.14 6.70
CA VAL A 23 -2.59 -3.56 5.41
C VAL A 23 -1.60 -2.44 5.63
N GLU A 24 -0.50 -2.48 4.88
CA GLU A 24 0.49 -1.41 4.80
C GLU A 24 0.39 -0.72 3.44
N ALA A 25 0.54 0.60 3.44
CA ALA A 25 0.53 1.41 2.23
C ALA A 25 1.90 2.05 2.00
N ALA A 26 2.32 2.08 0.74
CA ALA A 26 3.47 2.83 0.26
C ALA A 26 2.97 4.02 -0.58
N ILE A 27 2.90 5.19 0.06
CA ILE A 27 2.61 6.48 -0.57
C ILE A 27 3.86 7.34 -0.29
N THR A 28 4.78 7.37 -1.24
CA THR A 28 6.17 7.84 -1.03
C THR A 28 6.66 8.66 -2.23
N HIS A 29 7.61 9.56 -1.99
CA HIS A 29 8.28 10.32 -3.05
C HIS A 29 9.26 9.47 -3.88
N HIS A 30 9.68 8.31 -3.36
CA HIS A 30 10.57 7.40 -4.05
C HIS A 30 9.95 6.89 -5.38
N THR A 31 8.63 6.72 -5.41
CA THR A 31 7.87 6.19 -6.54
C THR A 31 6.57 6.97 -6.72
N PRO A 32 6.62 8.23 -7.21
CA PRO A 32 5.49 9.15 -7.15
C PRO A 32 4.28 8.72 -7.99
N ASP A 33 4.50 7.91 -9.03
CA ASP A 33 3.47 7.47 -9.97
C ASP A 33 2.81 6.13 -9.59
N THR A 34 3.17 5.55 -8.44
CA THR A 34 2.62 4.26 -8.01
C THR A 34 2.41 4.23 -6.51
N ILE A 35 1.27 3.70 -6.09
CA ILE A 35 0.90 3.46 -4.70
C ILE A 35 0.86 1.96 -4.47
N GLY A 36 1.59 1.49 -3.46
CA GLY A 36 1.67 0.08 -3.11
C GLY A 36 0.77 -0.25 -1.92
N LEU A 37 0.10 -1.40 -1.98
CA LEU A 37 -0.55 -2.03 -0.82
C LEU A 37 -0.04 -3.45 -0.62
N ARG A 38 0.20 -3.84 0.62
CA ARG A 38 0.57 -5.23 0.97
C ARG A 38 0.01 -5.65 2.31
N ASP A 39 0.01 -6.97 2.54
CA ASP A 39 -0.26 -7.59 3.84
C ASP A 39 1.03 -7.66 4.68
N SER A 40 0.98 -7.18 5.93
CA SER A 40 2.12 -7.18 6.85
C SER A 40 2.51 -8.59 7.31
N VAL A 41 1.62 -9.58 7.22
CA VAL A 41 1.94 -10.97 7.60
C VAL A 41 2.85 -11.61 6.55
N HIS A 42 2.63 -11.29 5.27
CA HIS A 42 3.40 -11.81 4.14
C HIS A 42 3.95 -10.70 3.23
N PRO A 43 4.81 -9.80 3.75
CA PRO A 43 5.17 -8.54 3.11
C PRO A 43 5.94 -8.66 1.79
N ARG A 44 6.36 -9.88 1.42
CA ARG A 44 7.13 -10.19 0.20
C ARG A 44 6.38 -11.08 -0.80
N GLN A 45 5.14 -11.49 -0.51
CA GLN A 45 4.39 -12.38 -1.40
C GLN A 45 3.73 -11.61 -2.55
N THR A 46 2.98 -10.55 -2.26
CA THR A 46 2.27 -9.78 -3.29
C THR A 46 2.11 -8.33 -2.85
N VAL A 47 2.32 -7.42 -3.81
CA VAL A 47 2.03 -5.99 -3.65
C VAL A 47 1.03 -5.59 -4.73
N LEU A 48 -0.13 -5.08 -4.31
CA LEU A 48 -1.07 -4.44 -5.22
C LEU A 48 -0.53 -3.05 -5.56
N CYS A 49 -0.40 -2.75 -6.84
CA CYS A 49 0.09 -1.47 -7.34
C CYS A 49 -1.04 -0.69 -8.00
N PHE A 50 -1.21 0.57 -7.62
CA PHE A 50 -2.21 1.48 -8.16
C PHE A 50 -1.52 2.71 -8.74
N SER A 51 -2.01 3.22 -9.86
CA SER A 51 -1.76 4.62 -10.22
C SER A 51 -2.45 5.56 -9.21
N PRO A 52 -2.03 6.84 -9.11
CA PRO A 52 -2.70 7.81 -8.24
C PRO A 52 -4.20 7.97 -8.54
N LYS A 53 -4.59 7.83 -9.81
CA LYS A 53 -5.99 7.89 -10.25
C LYS A 53 -6.79 6.69 -9.74
N GLU A 54 -6.25 5.48 -9.85
CA GLU A 54 -6.92 4.27 -9.35
C GLU A 54 -7.02 4.27 -7.83
N TRP A 55 -5.99 4.73 -7.12
CA TRP A 55 -6.02 4.90 -5.67
C TRP A 55 -7.13 5.87 -5.23
N THR A 56 -7.26 6.99 -5.93
CA THR A 56 -8.34 7.96 -5.67
C THR A 56 -9.72 7.35 -5.89
N ALA A 57 -9.90 6.58 -6.96
CA ALA A 57 -11.17 5.90 -7.23
C ALA A 57 -11.48 4.82 -6.18
N PHE A 58 -10.48 4.02 -5.79
CA PHE A 58 -10.60 3.01 -4.74
C PHE A 58 -11.03 3.62 -3.40
N THR A 59 -10.32 4.64 -2.95
CA THR A 59 -10.61 5.29 -1.66
C THR A 59 -11.92 6.07 -1.66
N ALA A 60 -12.33 6.67 -2.79
CA ALA A 60 -13.65 7.29 -2.92
C ALA A 60 -14.81 6.28 -2.78
N GLY A 61 -14.58 5.00 -3.10
CA GLY A 61 -15.53 3.92 -2.84
C GLY A 61 -15.71 3.60 -1.36
N LEU A 62 -14.66 3.75 -0.55
CA LEU A 62 -14.71 3.45 0.89
C LEU A 62 -15.57 4.43 1.68
N ASN A 63 -15.60 5.71 1.27
CA ASN A 63 -16.44 6.75 1.90
C ASN A 63 -17.94 6.63 1.55
N LYS A 64 -18.32 5.66 0.71
CA LYS A 64 -19.71 5.42 0.32
C LYS A 64 -20.33 4.19 1.04
N LEU A 65 -19.56 3.56 1.92
CA LEU A 65 -19.98 2.45 2.79
C LEU A 65 -20.36 2.99 4.17
#